data_AF-A0AAV6B4C5-F1
#
_entry.id   AF-A0AAV6B4C5-F1
#
_cell.length_a   1.000
_cell.length_b   1.000
_cell.length_c   1.000
_cell.angle_alpha   90.00
_cell.angle_beta   90.00
_cell.angle_gamma   90.00
#
_symmetry.space_group_name_H-M   'P 1'
#
loop_
_entity.id
_entity.type
_entity.pdbx_description
1 polymer ?
#
loop_
_entity_poly.entity_id
_entity_poly.type
_entity_poly.pdbx_seq_one_letter_code
_entity_poly.pdbx_strand_id
1 'polypeptide(L)'
;MWQRTGSQSVSDAVAGSPITIPIVGPPAEPNGEAIGFDANGRGYYTLSEGFGQPLFFFRRTDALPAPPRVFVTSAETWQYNDFGAPVEDNWRTNVDNFWFSGLAPLGYGAGEQTTVSFGDEFLKNPTTYFRKAFTNS
;
A
#
# COMPACT_ATOMS: atom_id res chain seq x y z
N MET A 1 2.39 28.72 -10.35
CA MET A 1 1.28 28.14 -9.57
C MET A 1 1.33 28.70 -8.16
N TRP A 2 0.20 28.95 -7.50
CA TRP A 2 0.17 29.38 -6.09
C TRP A 2 -0.41 28.25 -5.23
N GLN A 3 0.26 27.92 -4.13
CA GLN A 3 -0.26 26.97 -3.15
C GLN A 3 -1.18 27.68 -2.17
N ARG A 4 -2.29 27.03 -1.81
CA ARG A 4 -3.29 27.56 -0.87
C ARG A 4 -3.51 26.55 0.25
N THR A 5 -3.49 26.99 1.50
CA THR A 5 -3.91 26.15 2.64
C THR A 5 -5.43 26.13 2.78
N GLY A 6 -6.00 25.12 3.44
CA GLY A 6 -7.46 24.94 3.53
C GLY A 6 -8.23 26.13 4.11
N SER A 7 -7.57 26.98 4.89
CA SER A 7 -8.15 28.17 5.53
C SER A 7 -7.76 29.50 4.87
N GLN A 8 -6.94 29.51 3.82
CA GLN A 8 -6.46 30.73 3.16
C GLN A 8 -7.42 31.18 2.05
N SER A 9 -7.67 32.49 1.97
CA SER A 9 -8.46 33.07 0.87
C SER A 9 -7.70 32.97 -0.46
N VAL A 10 -8.42 33.00 -1.58
CA VAL A 10 -7.79 32.97 -2.92
C VAL A 10 -6.92 34.21 -3.13
N SER A 11 -7.38 35.38 -2.68
CA SER A 11 -6.65 36.65 -2.79
C SER A 11 -5.33 36.62 -2.01
N ASP A 12 -5.33 36.05 -0.81
CA ASP A 12 -4.10 35.95 -0.01
C ASP A 12 -3.13 34.92 -0.61
N ALA A 13 -3.65 33.87 -1.25
CA ALA A 13 -2.81 32.86 -1.91
C ALA A 13 -2.10 33.42 -3.14
N VAL A 14 -2.79 34.20 -3.99
CA VAL A 14 -2.18 34.82 -5.19
C VAL A 14 -1.27 36.00 -4.88
N ALA A 15 -1.43 36.63 -3.71
CA ALA A 15 -0.51 37.64 -3.20
C ALA A 15 0.82 37.04 -2.70
N GLY A 16 0.87 35.72 -2.47
CA GLY A 16 2.07 35.00 -2.04
C GLY A 16 3.07 34.73 -3.16
N SER A 17 4.21 34.13 -2.80
CA SER A 17 5.22 33.72 -3.76
C SER A 17 4.74 32.53 -4.62
N PRO A 18 4.75 32.65 -5.95
CA PRO A 18 4.42 31.53 -6.82
C PRO A 18 5.52 30.46 -6.79
N ILE A 19 5.11 29.22 -7.04
CA ILE A 19 6.01 28.11 -7.36
C ILE A 19 6.08 27.97 -8.88
N THR A 20 7.29 27.78 -9.38
CA THR A 20 7.56 27.42 -10.77
C THR A 20 7.15 25.97 -10.98
N ILE A 21 6.18 25.76 -11.87
CA ILE A 21 5.90 24.43 -12.39
C ILE A 21 6.71 24.23 -13.67
N PRO A 22 7.21 23.01 -13.94
CA PRO A 22 7.78 22.72 -15.25
C PRO A 22 6.67 22.92 -16.28
N ILE A 23 6.84 23.91 -17.15
CA ILE A 23 5.97 24.09 -18.31
C ILE A 23 6.69 23.44 -19.47
N VAL A 24 6.20 22.28 -19.90
CA VAL A 24 6.48 21.83 -21.26
C VAL A 24 5.40 22.50 -22.10
N GLY A 25 5.77 23.55 -22.81
CA GLY A 25 4.87 24.30 -23.67
C GLY A 25 5.35 24.29 -25.11
N PRO A 26 4.67 25.01 -26.02
CA PRO A 26 5.07 25.08 -27.41
C PRO A 26 6.56 25.49 -27.55
N PRO A 27 7.34 24.84 -28.42
CA PRO A 27 6.91 23.83 -29.40
C PRO A 27 6.91 22.36 -28.89
N ALA A 28 7.30 22.10 -27.64
CA ALA A 28 7.50 20.73 -27.13
C ALA A 28 6.19 20.01 -26.76
N GLU A 29 5.21 20.74 -26.24
CA GLU A 29 3.81 20.32 -26.14
C GLU A 29 2.93 21.42 -26.73
N PRO A 30 2.54 21.31 -28.01
CA PRO A 30 1.73 22.34 -28.67
C PRO A 30 0.37 22.50 -27.98
N ASN A 31 -0.33 21.37 -27.79
CA ASN A 31 -1.66 21.27 -27.19
C ASN A 31 -1.74 19.94 -26.43
N GLY A 32 -2.17 19.93 -25.16
CA GLY A 32 -2.43 18.68 -24.43
C GLY A 32 -3.74 18.04 -24.88
N GLU A 33 -3.70 16.85 -25.48
CA GLU A 33 -4.88 16.11 -25.96
C GLU A 33 -5.39 15.12 -24.90
N ALA A 34 -4.47 14.43 -24.22
CA ALA A 34 -4.79 13.42 -23.23
C ALA A 34 -4.01 13.60 -21.94
N ILE A 35 -4.66 13.26 -20.82
CA ILE A 35 -4.06 13.10 -19.51
C ILE A 35 -4.32 11.69 -18.98
N GLY A 36 -3.30 11.05 -18.40
CA GLY A 36 -3.42 9.75 -17.73
C GLY A 36 -2.74 9.78 -16.37
N PHE A 37 -3.32 9.17 -15.34
CA PHE A 37 -2.71 9.09 -14.01
C PHE A 37 -1.85 7.83 -13.86
N ASP A 38 -0.69 7.95 -13.22
CA ASP A 38 0.12 6.79 -12.86
C ASP A 38 -0.63 5.91 -11.86
N ALA A 39 -0.64 4.60 -12.09
CA ALA A 39 -1.39 3.64 -11.27
C ALA A 39 -0.92 3.61 -9.80
N ASN A 40 0.33 4.02 -9.53
CA ASN A 40 0.89 4.11 -8.19
C ASN A 40 0.76 5.53 -7.60
N GLY A 41 0.02 6.43 -8.25
CA GLY A 41 -0.21 7.80 -7.79
C GLY A 41 1.02 8.70 -7.84
N ARG A 42 2.06 8.36 -8.62
CA ARG A 42 3.34 9.10 -8.65
C ARG A 42 3.28 10.41 -9.43
N GLY A 43 2.23 10.62 -10.21
CA GLY A 43 2.10 11.76 -11.10
C GLY A 43 1.06 11.53 -12.19
N TYR A 44 1.18 12.27 -13.28
CA TYR A 44 0.36 12.11 -14.47
C TYR A 44 1.21 12.20 -15.74
N TYR A 45 0.69 11.63 -16.81
CA TYR A 45 1.23 11.68 -18.15
C TYR A 45 0.40 12.62 -19.00
N THR A 46 1.06 13.33 -19.90
CA THR A 46 0.40 14.09 -20.97
C THR A 46 0.90 13.58 -22.31
N LEU A 47 0.00 13.62 -23.30
CA LEU A 47 0.32 13.35 -24.69
C LEU A 47 -0.27 14.49 -25.52
N SER A 48 0.54 15.01 -26.42
CA SER A 48 0.12 16.02 -27.37
C SER A 48 -0.42 15.39 -28.66
N GLU A 49 -1.24 16.15 -29.37
CA GLU A 49 -1.75 15.78 -30.68
C GLU A 49 -0.61 15.75 -31.73
N GLY A 50 -0.65 14.76 -32.63
CA GLY A 50 0.24 14.67 -33.80
C GLY A 50 1.09 13.41 -33.89
N PHE A 51 1.84 13.27 -35.00
CA PHE A 51 2.68 12.10 -35.23
C PHE A 51 4.01 12.21 -34.47
N GLY A 52 4.38 11.16 -33.73
CA GLY A 52 5.66 11.08 -33.01
C GLY A 52 5.77 11.96 -31.78
N GLN A 53 4.64 12.39 -31.19
CA GLN A 53 4.67 13.22 -29.99
C GLN A 53 5.25 12.44 -28.79
N PRO A 54 6.16 13.05 -28.02
CA PRO A 54 6.67 12.43 -26.81
C PRO A 54 5.60 12.35 -25.72
N LEU A 55 5.67 11.28 -24.92
CA LEU A 55 4.90 11.14 -23.70
C LEU A 55 5.64 11.84 -22.57
N PHE A 56 5.05 12.88 -21.98
CA PHE A 56 5.65 13.57 -20.85
C PHE A 56 5.10 13.02 -19.53
N PHE A 57 5.98 12.91 -18.53
CA PHE A 57 5.60 12.52 -17.18
C PHE A 57 5.84 13.68 -16.22
N PHE A 58 4.77 14.11 -15.55
CA PHE A 58 4.79 15.14 -14.53
C PHE A 58 4.65 14.47 -13.17
N ARG A 59 5.75 14.46 -12.42
CA ARG A 59 5.76 13.93 -11.06
C ARG A 59 4.88 14.82 -10.17
N ARG A 60 4.05 14.22 -9.32
CA ARG A 60 3.39 14.93 -8.21
C ARG A 60 4.48 15.59 -7.34
N THR A 61 4.40 16.91 -7.15
CA THR A 61 5.33 17.64 -6.26
C THR A 61 5.00 17.43 -4.79
N ASP A 62 3.78 16.99 -4.51
CA ASP A 62 3.28 16.51 -3.23
C ASP A 62 3.38 14.99 -3.11
N ALA A 63 4.33 14.31 -3.79
CA ALA A 63 4.49 12.84 -3.79
C ALA A 63 4.91 12.23 -2.44
N LEU A 64 4.26 12.68 -1.37
CA LEU A 64 3.83 11.89 -0.24
C LEU A 64 2.29 11.76 -0.36
N PRO A 65 1.74 10.55 -0.52
CA PRO A 65 2.15 9.42 0.28
C PRO A 65 3.26 8.65 -0.41
N ALA A 66 4.20 8.16 0.39
CA ALA A 66 5.11 7.11 -0.03
C ALA A 66 4.30 5.97 -0.70
N PRO A 67 4.87 5.23 -1.66
CA PRO A 67 4.23 4.02 -2.15
C PRO A 67 3.75 3.19 -0.93
N PRO A 68 2.60 2.50 -1.02
CA PRO A 68 2.10 1.71 0.11
C PRO A 68 3.22 0.85 0.66
N ARG A 69 3.59 1.11 1.92
CA ARG A 69 4.63 0.33 2.59
C ARG A 69 4.06 -1.07 2.79
N VAL A 70 4.66 -2.05 2.12
CA VAL A 70 4.28 -3.45 2.29
C VAL A 70 4.94 -3.96 3.57
N PHE A 71 4.14 -4.20 4.60
CA PHE A 71 4.62 -4.71 5.89
C PHE A 71 4.70 -6.24 5.93
N VAL A 72 3.87 -6.91 5.13
CA VAL A 72 3.80 -8.38 5.01
C VAL A 72 3.54 -8.71 3.55
N THR A 73 4.36 -9.60 2.98
CA THR A 73 4.20 -10.10 1.61
C THR A 73 3.41 -11.41 1.57
N SER A 74 2.95 -11.80 0.37
CA SER A 74 2.27 -13.09 0.18
C SER A 74 3.22 -14.26 0.41
N ALA A 75 2.67 -15.40 0.82
CA ALA A 75 3.42 -16.64 1.08
C ALA A 75 4.51 -16.55 2.16
N GLU A 76 4.49 -15.53 3.01
CA GLU A 76 5.39 -15.47 4.17
C GLU A 76 5.06 -16.54 5.21
N THR A 77 6.07 -16.88 6.02
CA THR A 77 5.88 -17.71 7.22
C THR A 77 5.21 -16.91 8.33
N TRP A 78 4.19 -17.53 8.92
CA TRP A 78 3.45 -17.07 10.10
C TRP A 78 3.65 -18.02 11.26
N GLN A 79 3.54 -17.50 12.48
CA GLN A 79 3.36 -18.33 13.66
C GLN A 79 1.87 -18.53 13.90
N TYR A 80 1.48 -19.74 14.28
CA TYR A 80 0.09 -20.07 14.57
C TYR A 80 -0.05 -20.98 15.80
N ASN A 81 -1.19 -20.85 16.46
CA ASN A 81 -1.63 -21.73 17.55
C ASN A 81 -3.04 -22.19 17.23
N ASP A 82 -3.20 -23.48 16.98
CA ASP A 82 -4.42 -24.12 16.56
C ASP A 82 -4.97 -25.09 17.61
N PHE A 83 -4.58 -24.94 18.89
CA PHE A 83 -5.05 -25.82 19.97
C PHE A 83 -6.50 -25.56 20.42
N GLY A 84 -7.16 -24.51 19.91
CA GLY A 84 -8.53 -24.15 20.31
C GLY A 84 -8.66 -23.50 21.70
N ALA A 85 -7.59 -23.50 22.49
CA ALA A 85 -7.55 -22.90 23.83
C ALA A 85 -7.27 -21.39 23.78
N PRO A 86 -7.75 -20.61 24.77
CA PRO A 86 -7.35 -19.21 24.90
C PRO A 86 -5.84 -19.11 25.14
N VAL A 87 -5.21 -18.12 24.50
CA VAL A 87 -3.79 -17.80 24.70
C VAL A 87 -3.64 -16.68 25.74
N GLU A 88 -2.47 -16.57 26.33
CA GLU A 88 -2.12 -15.50 27.28
C GLU A 88 -2.36 -14.11 26.68
N ASP A 89 -2.75 -13.12 27.49
CA ASP A 89 -3.09 -11.76 27.04
C ASP A 89 -1.94 -11.06 26.29
N ASN A 90 -0.69 -11.46 26.53
CA ASN A 90 0.51 -10.90 25.92
C ASN A 90 0.96 -11.58 24.60
N TRP A 91 0.15 -12.48 24.03
CA TRP A 91 0.51 -13.34 22.89
C TRP A 91 1.02 -12.61 21.63
N ARG A 92 0.68 -11.33 21.49
CA ARG A 92 1.10 -10.46 20.38
C ARG A 92 2.56 -10.00 20.49
N THR A 93 3.08 -9.94 21.70
CA THR A 93 4.41 -9.40 22.02
C THR A 93 5.34 -10.45 22.61
N ASN A 94 4.78 -11.48 23.24
CA ASN A 94 5.55 -12.59 23.77
C ASN A 94 5.89 -13.59 22.66
N VAL A 95 7.18 -13.81 22.40
CA VAL A 95 7.69 -14.67 21.32
C VAL A 95 7.95 -16.12 21.75
N ASP A 96 7.41 -16.57 22.88
CA ASP A 96 7.56 -17.95 23.32
C ASP A 96 7.30 -18.97 22.18
N ASN A 97 8.18 -19.97 22.09
CA ASN A 97 8.28 -20.90 20.95
C ASN A 97 7.23 -22.03 20.95
N PHE A 98 6.15 -21.91 21.71
CA PHE A 98 5.09 -22.93 21.76
C PHE A 98 4.12 -22.86 20.57
N TRP A 99 4.26 -21.85 19.71
CA TRP A 99 3.46 -21.70 18.50
C TRP A 99 4.14 -22.40 17.33
N PHE A 100 3.35 -23.09 16.51
CA PHE A 100 3.82 -23.68 15.26
C PHE A 100 4.18 -22.58 14.25
N SER A 101 4.92 -22.95 13.20
CA SER A 101 5.30 -22.06 12.11
C SER A 101 4.96 -22.69 10.76
N GLY A 102 4.43 -21.89 9.83
CA GLY A 102 4.02 -22.37 8.51
C GLY A 102 3.84 -21.25 7.49
N LEU A 103 3.95 -21.57 6.21
CA LEU A 103 3.76 -20.62 5.10
C LEU A 103 2.27 -20.33 4.87
N ALA A 104 1.97 -19.08 4.54
CA ALA A 104 0.65 -18.70 4.05
C ALA A 104 0.41 -19.19 2.60
N PRO A 105 -0.85 -19.41 2.17
CA PRO A 105 -2.08 -19.36 2.97
C PRO A 105 -2.16 -20.52 3.97
N LEU A 106 -2.64 -20.22 5.19
CA LEU A 106 -2.89 -21.21 6.25
C LEU A 106 -4.40 -21.48 6.33
N GLY A 107 -4.81 -22.73 6.56
CA GLY A 107 -6.23 -23.06 6.71
C GLY A 107 -6.56 -24.47 6.24
N TYR A 108 -7.71 -24.60 5.59
CA TYR A 108 -8.25 -25.84 5.04
C TYR A 108 -9.22 -25.49 3.90
N GLY A 109 -9.46 -26.42 2.98
CA GLY A 109 -10.40 -26.22 1.86
C GLY A 109 -9.75 -26.21 0.47
N ALA A 110 -8.56 -26.78 0.35
CA ALA A 110 -7.76 -26.92 -0.87
C ALA A 110 -7.13 -25.60 -1.36
N GLY A 111 -5.80 -25.53 -1.24
CA GLY A 111 -4.98 -24.40 -1.68
C GLY A 111 -4.09 -23.81 -0.58
N GLU A 112 -4.18 -24.34 0.64
CA GLU A 112 -3.31 -24.00 1.76
C GLU A 112 -1.87 -24.53 1.56
N GLN A 113 -0.88 -23.71 1.93
CA GLN A 113 0.50 -24.17 2.10
C GLN A 113 0.73 -24.76 3.49
N THR A 114 -0.06 -24.33 4.48
CA THR A 114 -0.06 -24.90 5.82
C THR A 114 -1.48 -25.27 6.23
N THR A 115 -1.72 -26.56 6.42
CA THR A 115 -2.98 -27.03 7.00
C THR A 115 -2.94 -26.81 8.52
N VAL A 116 -3.97 -26.17 9.08
CA VAL A 116 -4.13 -26.02 10.53
C VAL A 116 -5.07 -27.09 11.07
N SER A 117 -4.86 -27.53 12.31
CA SER A 117 -5.72 -28.50 12.98
C SER A 117 -7.07 -27.89 13.35
N PHE A 118 -8.16 -28.61 13.07
CA PHE A 118 -9.50 -28.26 13.54
C PHE A 118 -9.90 -29.04 14.81
N GLY A 119 -8.97 -29.78 15.42
CA GLY A 119 -9.25 -30.72 16.51
C GLY A 119 -9.70 -32.08 16.00
N ASP A 120 -10.22 -32.92 16.90
CA ASP A 120 -10.71 -34.26 16.55
C ASP A 120 -12.21 -34.25 16.23
N GLU A 121 -12.81 -35.44 16.10
CA GLU A 121 -14.24 -35.57 15.76
C GLU A 121 -15.20 -35.16 16.88
N PHE A 122 -14.75 -35.16 18.13
CA PHE A 122 -15.55 -34.85 19.33
C PHE A 122 -15.18 -33.50 19.95
N LEU A 123 -13.92 -33.06 19.82
CA LEU A 123 -13.37 -31.83 20.37
C LEU A 123 -12.81 -30.98 19.22
N LYS A 124 -13.64 -30.04 18.76
CA LYS A 124 -13.26 -29.08 17.72
C LYS A 124 -12.49 -27.91 18.33
N ASN A 125 -11.58 -27.35 17.53
CA ASN A 125 -10.86 -26.13 17.85
C ASN A 125 -11.60 -24.95 17.21
N PRO A 126 -12.48 -24.24 17.96
CA PRO A 126 -13.27 -23.14 17.41
C PRO A 126 -12.44 -21.88 17.13
N THR A 127 -11.20 -21.85 17.61
CA THR A 127 -10.34 -20.67 17.52
C THR A 127 -8.91 -21.07 17.17
N THR A 128 -8.37 -20.38 16.17
CA THR A 128 -6.97 -20.47 15.75
C THR A 128 -6.39 -19.08 15.77
N TYR A 129 -5.22 -18.92 16.38
CA TYR A 129 -4.51 -17.66 16.45
C TYR A 129 -3.37 -17.64 15.42
N PHE A 130 -3.17 -16.48 14.78
CA PHE A 130 -2.09 -16.23 13.83
C PHE A 130 -1.35 -14.97 14.24
N ARG A 131 -0.01 -14.99 14.17
CA ARG A 131 0.81 -13.81 14.45
C ARG A 131 1.98 -13.68 13.48
N LYS A 132 2.31 -12.42 13.19
CA LYS A 132 3.44 -12.03 12.36
C LYS A 132 4.03 -10.73 12.89
N ALA A 133 5.32 -10.74 13.15
CA ALA A 133 6.07 -9.52 13.40
C ALA A 133 6.40 -8.84 12.07
N PHE A 134 6.24 -7.52 12.02
CA PHE A 134 6.69 -6.66 10.94
C PHE A 134 7.31 -5.40 11.53
N THR A 135 8.34 -4.88 10.88
CA THR A 135 9.02 -3.66 11.34
C THR A 135 8.47 -2.45 10.59
N ASN A 136 8.32 -1.33 11.29
CA ASN A 136 8.12 -0.01 10.70
C ASN A 136 9.46 0.75 10.77
N SER A 137 10.37 0.44 9.84
CA SER A 137 11.62 1.17 9.61
C SER A 137 11.38 2.44 8.80
#